data_AF-Q71US8-F1
#
_entry.id   AF-Q71US8-F1
#
_cell.length_a   1.000
_cell.length_b   1.000
_cell.length_c   1.000
_cell.angle_alpha   90.00
_cell.angle_beta   90.00
_cell.angle_gamma   90.00
#
_symmetry.space_group_name_H-M   'P 1'
#
loop_
_entity.id
_entity.type
_entity.pdbx_description
1 polymer ?
#
loop_
_entity_poly.entity_id
_entity_poly.type
_entity_poly.pdbx_seq_one_letter_code
_entity_poly.pdbx_strand_id
1 'polypeptide(L)'
;MYVIMDRALPFIGDGLKPVQRRIVYAMSELGLNASAKFKKSARTVGDVLGKYHPHGDSACYEAMVLMAQPFSYRYPLVDGQGNWGAPDDPKSFAAMRYTESRLSKYSELL
;
A
#
# COMPACT_ATOMS: atom_id res chain seq x y z
N MET A 1 -2.86 -24.58 -2.96
CA MET A 1 -1.83 -23.70 -3.57
C MET A 1 -2.18 -22.19 -3.49
N TYR A 2 -3.45 -21.82 -3.24
CA TYR A 2 -3.91 -20.43 -3.17
C TYR A 2 -3.24 -19.59 -2.06
N VAL A 3 -3.16 -20.11 -0.83
CA VAL A 3 -2.61 -19.37 0.33
C VAL A 3 -1.13 -19.02 0.17
N ILE A 4 -0.34 -19.92 -0.44
CA ILE A 4 1.11 -19.70 -0.64
C ILE A 4 1.33 -18.53 -1.61
N MET A 5 0.60 -18.50 -2.73
CA MET A 5 0.73 -17.42 -3.72
C MET A 5 0.05 -16.11 -3.27
N ASP A 6 -1.07 -16.20 -2.52
CA ASP A 6 -1.84 -15.01 -2.13
C ASP A 6 -1.25 -14.29 -0.92
N ARG A 7 -0.60 -15.00 0.00
CA ARG A 7 -0.09 -14.43 1.26
C ARG A 7 1.41 -14.55 1.46
N ALA A 8 2.03 -15.65 1.05
CA ALA A 8 3.37 -15.98 1.50
C ALA A 8 4.45 -15.49 0.52
N LEU A 9 4.36 -15.87 -0.76
CA LEU A 9 5.42 -15.66 -1.74
C LEU A 9 5.06 -14.57 -2.75
N PRO A 10 5.98 -13.62 -3.03
CA PRO A 10 5.81 -12.66 -4.11
C PRO A 10 6.00 -13.33 -5.48
N PHE A 11 5.52 -12.66 -6.53
CA PHE A 11 5.79 -13.05 -7.91
C PHE A 11 7.19 -12.56 -8.34
N ILE A 12 7.91 -13.37 -9.13
CA ILE A 12 9.29 -13.06 -9.53
C ILE A 12 9.39 -11.84 -10.48
N GLY A 13 8.36 -11.59 -11.29
CA GLY A 13 8.40 -10.53 -12.31
C GLY A 13 8.37 -9.10 -11.74
N ASP A 14 7.77 -8.92 -10.56
CA ASP A 14 7.61 -7.59 -9.94
C ASP A 14 7.97 -7.57 -8.44
N GLY A 15 8.20 -8.72 -7.82
CA GLY A 15 8.48 -8.83 -6.39
C GLY A 15 7.26 -8.60 -5.49
N LEU A 16 6.03 -8.56 -6.03
CA LEU A 16 4.84 -8.22 -5.26
C LEU A 16 3.94 -9.43 -4.94
N LYS A 17 3.37 -9.41 -3.74
CA LYS A 17 2.22 -10.24 -3.37
C LYS A 17 0.93 -9.66 -3.98
N PRO A 18 -0.15 -10.45 -4.14
CA PRO A 18 -1.38 -9.97 -4.75
C PRO A 18 -1.98 -8.70 -4.11
N VAL A 19 -2.03 -8.59 -2.79
CA VAL A 19 -2.56 -7.39 -2.12
C VAL A 19 -1.73 -6.13 -2.44
N GLN A 20 -0.40 -6.25 -2.45
CA GLN A 20 0.52 -5.14 -2.74
C GLN A 20 0.35 -4.66 -4.18
N ARG A 21 0.32 -5.60 -5.15
CA ARG A 21 0.08 -5.30 -6.56
C ARG A 21 -1.26 -4.60 -6.78
N ARG A 22 -2.32 -5.10 -6.14
CA ARG A 22 -3.67 -4.52 -6.24
C ARG A 22 -3.75 -3.12 -5.65
N ILE A 23 -3.03 -2.84 -4.56
CA ILE A 23 -2.91 -1.49 -4.00
C ILE A 23 -2.23 -0.55 -4.98
N VAL A 24 -1.04 -0.90 -5.49
CA VAL A 24 -0.30 -0.07 -6.44
C VAL A 24 -1.13 0.19 -7.71
N TYR A 25 -1.76 -0.85 -8.25
CA TYR A 25 -2.63 -0.75 -9.41
C TYR A 25 -3.83 0.17 -9.17
N ALA A 26 -4.57 -0.02 -8.05
CA ALA A 26 -5.70 0.83 -7.72
C ALA A 26 -5.30 2.30 -7.51
N MET A 27 -4.13 2.56 -6.93
CA MET A 27 -3.60 3.92 -6.80
C MET A 27 -3.29 4.55 -8.16
N SER A 28 -2.76 3.77 -9.11
CA SER A 28 -2.53 4.21 -10.49
C SER A 28 -3.85 4.57 -11.18
N GLU A 29 -4.86 3.70 -11.09
CA GLU A 29 -6.20 3.93 -11.68
C GLU A 29 -6.90 5.15 -11.07
N LEU A 30 -6.65 5.44 -9.78
CA LEU A 30 -7.15 6.64 -9.10
C LEU A 30 -6.38 7.92 -9.46
N GLY A 31 -5.33 7.84 -10.29
CA GLY A 31 -4.48 8.96 -10.67
C GLY A 31 -3.62 9.48 -9.53
N LEU A 32 -3.30 8.65 -8.53
CA LEU A 32 -2.50 9.02 -7.36
C LEU A 32 -1.00 8.86 -7.65
N ASN A 33 -0.52 9.40 -8.78
CA ASN A 33 0.90 9.37 -9.12
C ASN A 33 1.75 10.26 -8.18
N ALA A 34 3.07 10.25 -8.37
CA ALA A 34 4.01 10.98 -7.51
C ALA A 34 3.85 12.52 -7.54
N SER A 35 3.25 13.08 -8.58
CA SER A 35 2.97 14.52 -8.67
C SER A 35 1.57 14.89 -8.16
N ALA A 36 0.70 13.90 -7.91
CA ALA A 36 -0.63 14.11 -7.39
C ALA A 36 -0.62 14.63 -5.95
N LYS A 37 -1.73 15.25 -5.55
CA LYS A 37 -1.99 15.60 -4.15
C LYS A 37 -2.22 14.33 -3.35
N PHE A 38 -1.77 14.34 -2.09
CA PHE A 38 -2.11 13.32 -1.11
C PHE A 38 -3.64 13.16 -0.98
N LYS A 39 -4.09 11.92 -0.84
CA LYS A 39 -5.49 11.56 -0.59
C LYS A 39 -5.57 10.60 0.57
N LYS A 40 -6.67 10.66 1.33
CA LYS A 40 -6.89 9.76 2.47
C LYS A 40 -6.71 8.30 2.09
N SER A 41 -5.93 7.55 2.88
CA SER A 41 -5.64 6.13 2.62
C SER A 41 -6.91 5.30 2.56
N ALA A 42 -7.95 5.68 3.33
CA ALA A 42 -9.28 5.09 3.27
C ALA A 42 -9.89 5.05 1.86
N ARG A 43 -9.59 6.05 0.99
CA ARG A 43 -10.08 6.07 -0.39
C ARG A 43 -9.49 4.93 -1.21
N THR A 44 -8.17 4.75 -1.14
CA THR A 44 -7.50 3.66 -1.85
C THR A 44 -7.91 2.31 -1.30
N VAL A 45 -7.95 2.16 0.04
CA VAL A 45 -8.37 0.90 0.67
C VAL A 45 -9.80 0.52 0.23
N GLY A 46 -10.73 1.48 0.22
CA GLY A 46 -12.09 1.26 -0.26
C GLY A 46 -12.16 0.82 -1.72
N ASP A 47 -11.38 1.45 -2.60
CA ASP A 47 -11.34 1.08 -4.03
C ASP A 47 -10.74 -0.32 -4.24
N VAL A 48 -9.67 -0.65 -3.51
CA VAL A 48 -9.04 -1.98 -3.53
C VAL A 48 -10.02 -3.05 -3.08
N LEU A 49 -10.72 -2.84 -1.96
CA LEU A 49 -11.70 -3.79 -1.45
C LEU A 49 -12.88 -3.98 -2.40
N GLY A 50 -13.38 -2.88 -2.97
CA GLY A 50 -14.56 -2.91 -3.84
C GLY A 50 -14.31 -3.57 -5.19
N LYS A 51 -13.06 -3.53 -5.71
CA LYS A 51 -12.75 -3.97 -7.08
C LYS A 51 -11.80 -5.15 -7.17
N TYR A 52 -10.82 -5.27 -6.26
CA TYR A 52 -9.66 -6.12 -6.50
C TYR A 52 -9.35 -7.11 -5.36
N HIS A 53 -9.62 -6.78 -4.10
CA HIS A 53 -9.18 -7.58 -2.94
C HIS A 53 -10.21 -7.58 -1.80
N PRO A 54 -11.31 -8.34 -1.90
CA PRO A 54 -12.41 -8.34 -0.93
C PRO A 54 -12.11 -9.20 0.32
N HIS A 55 -10.99 -8.93 1.02
CA HIS A 55 -10.46 -9.77 2.10
C HIS A 55 -10.16 -9.02 3.41
N GLY A 56 -10.82 -7.89 3.63
CA GLY A 56 -10.71 -7.11 4.87
C GLY A 56 -9.85 -5.86 4.70
N ASP A 57 -10.35 -4.77 5.27
CA ASP A 57 -9.75 -3.43 5.21
C ASP A 57 -8.42 -3.36 5.96
N SER A 58 -8.35 -4.04 7.11
CA SER A 58 -7.17 -4.07 7.98
C SER A 58 -5.97 -4.68 7.25
N ALA A 59 -6.14 -5.84 6.60
CA ALA A 59 -5.08 -6.48 5.83
C ALA A 59 -4.60 -5.63 4.63
N CYS A 60 -5.52 -4.96 3.94
CA CYS A 60 -5.18 -4.04 2.87
C CYS A 60 -4.42 -2.82 3.38
N TYR A 61 -4.85 -2.23 4.49
CA TYR A 61 -4.24 -1.04 5.05
C TYR A 61 -2.87 -1.33 5.64
N GLU A 62 -2.70 -2.43 6.38
CA GLU A 62 -1.40 -2.88 6.89
C GLU A 62 -0.39 -3.11 5.77
N ALA A 63 -0.81 -3.71 4.65
CA ALA A 63 0.05 -3.87 3.48
C ALA A 63 0.48 -2.52 2.89
N MET A 64 -0.43 -1.54 2.82
CA MET A 64 -0.11 -0.18 2.39
C MET A 64 0.87 0.50 3.34
N VAL A 65 0.66 0.39 4.66
CA VAL A 65 1.54 0.97 5.68
C VAL A 65 2.96 0.44 5.52
N LEU A 66 3.13 -0.87 5.34
CA LEU A 66 4.44 -1.47 5.15
C LEU A 66 5.16 -0.89 3.91
N MET A 67 4.43 -0.68 2.81
CA MET A 67 4.97 -0.08 1.58
C MET A 67 5.28 1.41 1.68
N ALA A 68 4.75 2.10 2.70
CA ALA A 68 4.97 3.53 2.95
C ALA A 68 6.09 3.80 3.97
N GLN A 69 6.40 2.85 4.84
CA GLN A 69 7.39 3.00 5.89
C GLN A 69 8.83 2.95 5.34
N PRO A 70 9.62 4.04 5.45
CA PRO A 70 11.00 4.09 4.92
C PRO A 70 11.98 3.18 5.67
N PHE A 71 11.63 2.76 6.90
CA PHE A 71 12.40 1.79 7.68
C PHE A 71 12.01 0.33 7.39
N SER A 72 10.89 0.09 6.68
CA SER A 72 10.43 -1.26 6.31
C SER A 72 10.70 -1.58 4.84
N TYR A 73 10.50 -0.61 3.94
CA TYR A 73 10.78 -0.73 2.52
C TYR A 73 12.03 0.07 2.16
N ARG A 74 13.04 -0.59 1.58
CA ARG A 74 14.28 0.07 1.13
C ARG A 74 14.02 1.16 0.07
N TYR A 75 13.02 0.91 -0.78
CA TYR A 75 12.48 1.85 -1.76
C TYR A 75 10.96 1.86 -1.60
N PRO A 76 10.39 2.76 -0.78
CA PRO A 76 8.96 2.83 -0.55
C PRO A 76 8.19 2.98 -1.86
N LEU A 77 7.14 2.19 -2.05
CA LEU A 77 6.26 2.28 -3.23
C LEU A 77 5.17 3.33 -3.02
N VAL A 78 4.79 3.56 -1.77
CA VAL A 78 3.79 4.55 -1.36
C VAL A 78 4.51 5.70 -0.66
N ASP A 79 4.20 6.92 -1.07
CA ASP A 79 4.56 8.14 -0.36
C ASP A 79 3.41 8.52 0.56
N GLY A 80 3.71 8.65 1.85
CA GLY A 80 2.72 8.80 2.92
C GLY A 80 2.88 10.09 3.72
N GLN A 81 1.77 10.77 3.98
CA GLN A 81 1.68 11.90 4.90
C GLN A 81 0.85 11.51 6.14
N GLY A 82 1.37 11.83 7.34
CA GLY A 82 0.76 11.50 8.62
C GLY A 82 1.63 10.57 9.48
N ASN A 83 1.05 10.00 10.54
CA ASN A 83 1.75 9.04 11.39
C ASN A 83 1.65 7.62 10.78
N TRP A 84 2.73 7.18 10.13
CA TRP A 84 2.88 5.85 9.54
C TRP A 84 3.64 4.86 10.43
N GLY A 85 3.75 5.15 11.72
CA GLY A 85 4.53 4.36 12.68
C GLY A 85 6.00 4.71 12.69
N ALA A 86 6.75 4.04 13.55
CA ALA A 86 8.16 4.30 13.80
C ALA A 86 8.94 2.98 13.97
N PRO A 87 10.28 3.00 13.85
CA PRO A 87 11.09 1.77 13.90
C PRO A 87 11.00 1.01 15.24
N ASP A 88 10.74 1.72 16.33
CA ASP A 88 10.57 1.20 17.69
C ASP A 88 9.25 0.44 17.86
N ASP A 89 8.16 0.95 17.27
CA ASP A 89 6.88 0.24 17.17
C ASP A 89 6.26 0.38 15.76
N PRO A 90 6.67 -0.48 14.81
CA PRO A 90 6.21 -0.42 13.42
C PRO A 90 4.72 -0.66 13.24
N LYS A 91 4.03 -1.26 14.22
CA LYS A 91 2.60 -1.58 14.17
C LYS A 91 1.73 -0.50 14.81
N SER A 92 2.34 0.48 15.50
CA SER A 92 1.64 1.63 16.05
C SER A 92 1.61 2.78 15.05
N PHE A 93 0.63 2.74 14.14
CA PHE A 93 0.39 3.77 13.13
C PHE A 93 -1.03 4.33 13.22
N ALA A 94 -1.25 5.52 12.68
CA ALA A 94 -2.56 6.13 12.70
C ALA A 94 -3.56 5.37 11.81
N ALA A 95 -4.84 5.43 12.14
CA ALA A 95 -5.90 4.82 11.32
C ALA A 95 -5.99 5.46 9.93
N MET A 96 -6.43 4.67 8.93
CA MET A 96 -6.51 5.04 7.50
C MET A 96 -7.36 6.28 7.16
N ARG A 97 -8.21 6.71 8.11
CA ARG A 97 -9.01 7.94 8.01
C ARG A 97 -8.20 9.22 8.26
N TYR A 98 -7.00 9.09 8.83
CA TYR A 98 -6.11 10.22 9.13
C TYR A 98 -4.96 10.32 8.13
N THR A 99 -4.32 9.19 7.84
CA THR A 99 -3.18 9.12 6.92
C THR A 99 -3.61 9.43 5.49
N GLU A 100 -2.66 9.97 4.73
CA GLU A 100 -2.83 10.24 3.32
C GLU A 100 -1.70 9.63 2.51
N SER A 101 -2.00 9.16 1.32
CA SER A 101 -1.09 8.40 0.49
C SER A 101 -1.19 8.80 -0.98
N ARG A 102 -0.06 8.72 -1.68
CA ARG A 102 0.06 8.70 -3.14
C ARG A 102 1.19 7.73 -3.51
N LEU A 103 1.36 7.45 -4.79
CA LEU A 103 2.47 6.65 -5.28
C LEU A 103 3.78 7.42 -5.13
N SER A 104 4.84 6.72 -4.76
CA SER A 104 6.19 7.27 -4.79
C SER A 104 6.67 7.45 -6.23
N LYS A 105 7.75 8.19 -6.43
CA LYS A 105 8.40 8.23 -7.75
C LYS A 105 8.99 6.86 -8.13
N TYR A 106 9.40 6.05 -7.16
CA TYR A 106 10.01 4.75 -7.41
C TYR A 106 9.03 3.75 -8.02
N SER A 107 7.73 3.86 -7.70
CA SER A 107 6.71 2.98 -8.26
C SER A 107 6.43 3.21 -9.75
N GLU A 108 7.00 4.24 -10.38
CA GLU A 108 6.94 4.42 -11.85
C GLU A 108 7.67 3.30 -12.61
N LEU A 109 8.51 2.52 -11.93
CA LEU A 109 9.21 1.36 -12.49
C LEU A 109 8.33 0.10 -12.60
N LEU A 110 7.11 0.13 -12.05
CA LEU A 110 6.21 -1.02 -11.89
C LEU A 110 4.93 -0.88 -12.72
#